data_AF-A0A5R2NBG2-F1
#
_entry.id   AF-A0A5R2NBG2-F1
#
_cell.length_a   1.000
_cell.length_b   1.000
_cell.length_c   1.000
_cell.angle_alpha   90.00
_cell.angle_beta   90.00
_cell.angle_gamma   90.00
#
_symmetry.space_group_name_H-M   'P 1'
#
loop_
_entity.id
_entity.type
_entity.pdbx_description
1 polymer ?
#
loop_
_entity_poly.entity_id
_entity_poly.type
_entity_poly.pdbx_seq_one_letter_code
_entity_poly.pdbx_strand_id
1 'polypeptide(L)'
;MCQSCLSWYARCMAPYFVHVGCSARTFTHMRRRLIPRADGVVVEVGFGSGLNLPYYDAGRVKRLVGVDPDGTMLGLAEPKSHSLPFNVDCIRASGERLPLTDSFADTVVVTYAFCTIPDPEAALTE
;
A
#
# COMPACT_ATOMS: atom_id res chain seq x y z
N MET A 1 2.55 8.47 13.90
CA MET A 1 1.60 8.63 15.02
C MET A 1 1.69 7.42 15.95
N CYS A 2 1.72 7.61 17.27
CA CYS A 2 1.84 6.53 18.28
C CYS A 2 0.54 5.72 18.37
N GLN A 3 0.57 4.43 18.02
CA GLN A 3 -0.62 3.57 17.97
C GLN A 3 -1.31 3.37 19.33
N SER A 4 -0.61 3.60 20.43
CA SER A 4 -1.13 3.51 21.81
C SER A 4 -2.24 4.52 22.11
N CYS A 5 -2.36 5.58 21.30
CA CYS A 5 -3.32 6.67 21.50
C CYS A 5 -4.53 6.60 20.55
N LEU A 6 -4.57 5.63 19.63
CA LEU A 6 -5.69 5.48 18.70
C LEU A 6 -6.88 4.85 19.42
N SER A 7 -8.06 5.46 19.24
CA SER A 7 -9.33 4.91 19.72
C SER A 7 -9.53 3.47 19.25
N TRP A 8 -10.18 2.64 20.05
CA TRP A 8 -10.56 1.28 19.66
C TRP A 8 -11.27 1.24 18.30
N TYR A 9 -12.11 2.25 18.01
CA TYR A 9 -12.74 2.43 16.70
C TYR A 9 -11.71 2.48 15.57
N ALA A 10 -10.69 3.33 15.72
CA ALA A 10 -9.69 3.55 14.69
C ALA A 10 -8.79 2.33 14.46
N ARG A 11 -8.62 1.48 15.48
CA ARG A 11 -7.80 0.26 15.39
C ARG A 11 -8.58 -0.96 14.87
N CYS A 12 -9.85 -1.09 15.24
CA CYS A 12 -10.62 -2.31 15.03
C CYS A 12 -11.74 -2.19 14.01
N MET A 13 -12.29 -0.99 13.79
CA MET A 13 -13.40 -0.79 12.85
C MET A 13 -12.96 -0.05 11.58
N ALA A 14 -12.26 1.07 11.74
CA ALA A 14 -11.88 1.92 10.62
C ALA A 14 -11.15 1.18 9.47
N PRO A 15 -10.18 0.27 9.73
CA PRO A 15 -9.49 -0.45 8.66
C PRO A 15 -10.43 -1.25 7.77
N TYR A 16 -11.43 -1.90 8.35
CA TYR A 16 -12.42 -2.69 7.62
C TYR A 16 -13.41 -1.81 6.84
N PHE A 17 -13.86 -0.70 7.43
CA PHE A 17 -14.70 0.26 6.71
C PHE A 17 -13.96 0.89 5.53
N VAL A 18 -12.71 1.29 5.72
CA VAL A 18 -11.85 1.80 4.66
C VAL A 18 -11.63 0.73 3.59
N HIS A 19 -11.33 -0.50 3.98
CA HIS A 19 -11.21 -1.62 3.04
C HIS A 19 -12.46 -1.78 2.17
N VAL A 20 -13.65 -1.81 2.78
CA VAL A 20 -14.92 -1.93 2.06
C VAL A 20 -15.15 -0.73 1.14
N GLY A 21 -14.97 0.49 1.64
CA GLY A 21 -15.13 1.71 0.84
C GLY A 21 -14.19 1.77 -0.35
N CYS A 22 -12.90 1.48 -0.12
CA CYS A 22 -11.88 1.44 -1.17
C CYS A 22 -12.05 0.27 -2.14
N SER A 23 -12.84 -0.75 -1.80
CA SER A 23 -13.17 -1.86 -2.71
C SER A 23 -14.27 -1.52 -3.72
N ALA A 24 -14.90 -0.34 -3.61
CA ALA A 24 -15.95 0.08 -4.53
C ALA A 24 -15.51 0.07 -6.00
N ARG A 25 -16.49 -0.15 -6.90
CA ARG A 25 -16.28 -0.35 -8.34
C ARG A 25 -15.50 0.81 -8.99
N THR A 26 -15.76 2.04 -8.56
CA THR A 26 -15.10 3.24 -9.08
C THR A 26 -13.58 3.19 -8.84
N PHE A 27 -13.16 2.83 -7.63
CA PHE A 27 -11.73 2.72 -7.30
C PHE A 27 -11.08 1.53 -8.00
N THR A 28 -11.79 0.41 -8.08
CA THR A 28 -11.36 -0.78 -8.84
C THR A 28 -11.12 -0.48 -10.32
N HIS A 29 -11.98 0.33 -10.95
CA HIS A 29 -11.81 0.73 -12.35
C HIS A 29 -10.50 1.49 -12.59
N MET A 30 -10.15 2.41 -11.69
CA MET A 30 -8.90 3.15 -11.78
C MET A 30 -7.68 2.25 -11.54
N ARG A 31 -7.76 1.30 -10.59
CA ARG A 31 -6.69 0.33 -10.34
C ARG A 31 -6.35 -0.49 -11.59
N ARG A 32 -7.36 -0.99 -12.28
CA ARG A 32 -7.19 -1.75 -13.54
C ARG A 32 -6.47 -0.96 -14.64
N ARG A 33 -6.55 0.37 -14.62
CA ARG A 33 -5.88 1.25 -15.60
C ARG A 33 -4.46 1.61 -15.19
N LEU A 34 -4.22 1.80 -13.90
CA LEU A 34 -2.95 2.32 -13.37
C LEU A 34 -1.96 1.19 -13.03
N ILE A 35 -2.39 0.21 -12.25
CA ILE A 35 -1.50 -0.77 -11.60
C ILE A 35 -0.73 -1.65 -12.60
N PRO A 36 -1.32 -2.13 -13.73
CA PRO A 36 -0.57 -2.92 -14.71
C PRO A 36 0.61 -2.19 -15.36
N ARG A 37 0.70 -0.86 -15.19
CA ARG A 37 1.79 -0.05 -15.75
C ARG A 37 3.07 -0.15 -14.93
N ALA A 38 3.00 -0.57 -13.67
CA ALA A 38 4.17 -0.77 -12.82
C ALA A 38 5.07 -1.89 -13.32
N ASP A 39 6.38 -1.73 -13.14
CA ASP A 39 7.42 -2.62 -13.70
C ASP A 39 8.66 -2.61 -12.80
N GLY A 40 9.42 -3.71 -12.82
CA GLY A 40 10.67 -3.83 -12.07
C GLY A 40 10.47 -4.05 -10.57
N VAL A 41 11.29 -3.38 -9.75
CA VAL A 41 11.13 -3.29 -8.30
C VAL A 41 10.14 -2.19 -7.98
N VAL A 42 8.99 -2.58 -7.44
CA VAL A 42 7.88 -1.67 -7.16
C VAL A 42 7.79 -1.40 -5.67
N VAL A 43 7.65 -0.13 -5.29
CA VAL A 43 7.31 0.29 -3.92
C VAL A 43 5.91 0.86 -3.93
N GLU A 44 5.02 0.34 -3.10
CA GLU A 44 3.65 0.84 -2.94
C GLU A 44 3.50 1.56 -1.60
N VAL A 45 3.27 2.87 -1.65
CA VAL A 45 3.05 3.70 -0.46
C VAL A 45 1.56 3.76 -0.14
N GLY A 46 1.21 3.42 1.10
CA GLY A 46 -0.18 3.22 1.52
C GLY A 46 -0.75 1.91 0.99
N PHE A 47 0.02 0.83 1.14
CA PHE A 47 -0.33 -0.52 0.68
C PHE A 47 -1.68 -1.01 1.22
N GLY A 48 -2.02 -0.57 2.43
CA GLY A 48 -3.25 -0.91 3.10
C GLY A 48 -3.50 -2.41 3.14
N SER A 49 -4.73 -2.80 2.81
CA SER A 49 -5.21 -4.18 2.79
C SER A 49 -4.89 -4.96 1.50
N GLY A 50 -3.95 -4.46 0.68
CA GLY A 50 -3.48 -5.11 -0.54
C GLY A 50 -4.52 -5.15 -1.67
N LEU A 51 -5.37 -4.12 -1.81
CA LEU A 51 -6.41 -4.08 -2.84
C LEU A 51 -5.86 -3.95 -4.27
N ASN A 52 -4.61 -3.53 -4.41
CA ASN A 52 -3.93 -3.42 -5.70
C ASN A 52 -3.37 -4.76 -6.19
N LEU A 53 -3.15 -5.73 -5.29
CA LEU A 53 -2.47 -7.00 -5.56
C LEU A 53 -2.99 -7.74 -6.81
N PRO A 54 -4.31 -7.88 -7.03
CA PRO A 54 -4.82 -8.61 -8.20
C PRO A 54 -4.59 -7.91 -9.55
N TYR A 55 -4.11 -6.66 -9.55
CA TYR A 55 -3.96 -5.85 -10.75
C TYR A 55 -2.50 -5.66 -11.17
N TYR A 56 -1.54 -6.15 -10.39
CA TYR A 56 -0.14 -6.15 -10.80
C TYR A 56 0.10 -7.20 -11.88
N ASP A 57 0.91 -6.84 -12.87
CA ASP A 57 1.32 -7.75 -13.94
C ASP A 57 2.55 -8.55 -13.49
N ALA A 58 2.35 -9.85 -13.29
CA ALA A 58 3.40 -10.78 -12.86
C ALA A 58 4.55 -10.92 -13.87
N GLY A 59 4.35 -10.58 -15.15
CA GLY A 59 5.42 -10.58 -16.15
C GLY A 59 6.32 -9.34 -16.08
N ARG A 60 5.86 -8.28 -15.42
CA ARG A 60 6.53 -6.97 -15.36
C ARG A 60 7.11 -6.67 -13.98
N VAL A 61 6.43 -7.10 -12.93
CA VAL A 61 6.85 -6.89 -11.54
C VAL A 61 7.82 -7.99 -11.12
N LYS A 62 9.03 -7.58 -10.72
CA LYS A 62 10.06 -8.48 -10.17
C LYS A 62 9.91 -8.66 -8.66
N ARG A 63 9.60 -7.56 -7.97
CA ARG A 63 9.42 -7.50 -6.52
C ARG A 63 8.47 -6.37 -6.18
N LEU A 64 7.61 -6.58 -5.21
CA LEU A 64 6.73 -5.54 -4.66
C LEU A 64 7.05 -5.35 -3.18
N VAL A 65 7.25 -4.10 -2.76
CA VAL A 65 7.39 -3.72 -1.35
C VAL A 65 6.22 -2.81 -0.99
N GLY A 66 5.29 -3.32 -0.18
CA GLY A 66 4.18 -2.56 0.35
C GLY A 66 4.56 -1.84 1.64
N VAL A 67 4.31 -0.54 1.72
CA VAL A 67 4.56 0.28 2.92
C VAL A 67 3.26 0.85 3.45
N ASP A 68 2.97 0.58 4.72
CA ASP A 68 1.80 1.15 5.41
C ASP A 68 2.04 1.28 6.92
N PRO A 69 1.64 2.40 7.57
CA PRO A 69 1.83 2.55 9.02
C PRO A 69 0.88 1.66 9.85
N ASP A 70 -0.26 1.23 9.27
CA ASP A 70 -1.28 0.42 9.94
C ASP A 70 -1.00 -1.08 9.81
N GLY A 71 -0.45 -1.66 10.88
CA GLY A 71 -0.23 -3.10 10.97
C GLY A 71 -1.49 -3.96 10.85
N THR A 72 -2.68 -3.45 11.20
CA THR A 72 -3.93 -4.19 10.98
C THR A 72 -4.21 -4.34 9.49
N MET A 73 -4.01 -3.27 8.71
CA MET A 73 -4.18 -3.29 7.27
C MET A 73 -3.18 -4.24 6.59
N LEU A 74 -1.91 -4.19 7.01
CA LEU A 74 -0.89 -5.12 6.51
C LEU A 74 -1.24 -6.59 6.82
N GLY A 75 -1.77 -6.86 8.02
CA GLY A 75 -2.27 -8.20 8.36
C GLY A 75 -3.42 -8.69 7.46
N LEU A 76 -4.27 -7.78 6.97
CA LEU A 76 -5.30 -8.13 5.96
C LEU A 76 -4.72 -8.38 4.56
N ALA A 77 -3.54 -7.83 4.28
CA ALA A 77 -2.87 -7.96 2.99
C ALA A 77 -1.98 -9.20 2.91
N GLU A 78 -1.42 -9.66 4.03
CA GLU A 78 -0.46 -10.77 4.11
C GLU A 78 -0.96 -12.06 3.41
N PRO A 79 -2.18 -12.59 3.66
CA PRO A 79 -2.65 -13.80 2.97
C PRO A 79 -2.73 -13.63 1.44
N LYS A 80 -3.09 -12.44 0.95
CA LYS A 80 -3.17 -12.15 -0.48
C LYS A 80 -1.78 -12.03 -1.09
N SER A 81 -0.84 -11.46 -0.34
CA SER A 81 0.55 -11.26 -0.75
C SER A 81 1.23 -12.60 -1.05
N HIS A 82 0.99 -13.62 -0.22
CA HIS A 82 1.51 -14.97 -0.42
C HIS A 82 0.87 -15.75 -1.59
N SER A 83 -0.25 -15.27 -2.13
CA SER A 83 -0.95 -15.95 -3.24
C SER A 83 -0.43 -15.55 -4.63
N LEU A 84 0.47 -14.57 -4.70
CA LEU A 84 0.99 -14.04 -5.96
C LEU A 84 2.22 -14.80 -6.45
N PRO A 85 2.47 -14.80 -7.77
CA PRO A 85 3.61 -15.50 -8.37
C PRO A 85 4.95 -14.75 -8.24
N PHE A 86 4.99 -13.60 -7.56
CA PHE A 86 6.19 -12.78 -7.33
C PHE A 86 6.31 -12.40 -5.85
N ASN A 87 7.51 -11.99 -5.43
CA ASN A 87 7.74 -11.67 -4.02
C ASN A 87 7.06 -10.36 -3.62
N VAL A 88 6.35 -10.40 -2.49
CA VAL A 88 5.66 -9.26 -1.89
C VAL A 88 6.10 -9.14 -0.44
N ASP A 89 6.85 -8.08 -0.13
CA ASP A 89 7.29 -7.78 1.23
C ASP A 89 6.45 -6.62 1.80
N CYS A 90 5.97 -6.75 3.03
CA CYS A 90 5.22 -5.69 3.71
C CYS A 90 6.08 -5.06 4.80
N ILE A 91 6.24 -3.74 4.75
CA ILE A 91 7.00 -2.97 5.73
C ILE A 91 6.07 -2.00 6.44
N ARG A 92 6.12 -2.03 7.77
CA ARG A 92 5.36 -1.12 8.59
C ARG A 92 6.12 0.19 8.81
N ALA A 93 5.82 1.22 8.01
CA ALA A 93 6.43 2.54 8.11
C ALA A 93 5.50 3.65 7.60
N SER A 94 5.85 4.92 7.85
CA SER A 94 5.14 6.06 7.23
C SER A 94 5.61 6.27 5.80
N GLY A 95 4.73 6.77 4.93
CA GLY A 95 5.12 7.23 3.59
C GLY A 95 6.05 8.44 3.61
N GLU A 96 6.10 9.18 4.73
CA GLU A 96 6.98 10.35 4.90
C GLU A 96 8.45 9.98 5.13
N ARG A 97 8.73 8.72 5.50
CA ARG A 97 10.07 8.22 5.81
C ARG A 97 10.13 6.73 5.52
N LEU A 98 10.57 6.36 4.32
CA LEU A 98 10.65 4.99 3.87
C LEU A 98 11.93 4.36 4.42
N PRO A 99 11.87 3.18 5.06
CA PRO A 99 13.07 2.47 5.53
C PRO A 99 13.73 1.70 4.37
N LEU A 100 13.96 2.40 3.26
CA LEU A 100 14.55 1.89 2.03
C LEU A 100 15.77 2.76 1.68
N THR A 101 16.70 2.22 0.91
CA THR A 101 17.83 3.01 0.41
C THR A 101 17.41 3.84 -0.80
N ASP A 102 18.11 4.94 -1.05
CA ASP A 102 17.92 5.75 -2.26
C ASP A 102 18.03 4.88 -3.53
N SER A 103 17.23 5.21 -4.54
CA SER A 103 17.17 4.49 -5.83
C SER A 103 16.82 3.00 -5.72
N PHE A 104 16.16 2.56 -4.64
CA PHE A 104 15.75 1.17 -4.46
C PHE A 104 14.65 0.72 -5.44
N ALA A 105 13.74 1.62 -5.81
CA ALA A 105 12.56 1.31 -6.62
C ALA A 105 12.71 1.77 -8.07
N ASP A 106 12.31 0.90 -9.01
CA ASP A 106 12.13 1.26 -10.42
C ASP A 106 10.78 1.99 -10.62
N THR A 107 9.75 1.61 -9.86
CA THR A 107 8.43 2.24 -9.88
C THR A 107 7.91 2.49 -8.46
N VAL A 108 7.40 3.69 -8.22
CA VAL A 108 6.62 4.00 -7.01
C VAL A 108 5.13 4.08 -7.35
N VAL A 109 4.30 3.36 -6.61
CA VAL A 109 2.84 3.35 -6.74
C VAL A 109 2.23 3.98 -5.51
N VAL A 110 1.33 4.94 -5.73
CA VAL A 110 0.50 5.52 -4.66
C VAL A 110 -0.94 5.53 -5.12
N THR A 111 -1.83 4.88 -4.36
CA THR A 111 -3.26 4.91 -4.66
C THR A 111 -4.08 5.19 -3.40
N TYR A 112 -4.78 6.33 -3.41
CA TYR A 112 -5.69 6.71 -2.32
C TYR A 112 -5.05 6.79 -0.94
N ALA A 113 -3.74 7.10 -0.87
CA ALA A 113 -2.98 7.20 0.37
C ALA A 113 -2.72 8.65 0.80
N PHE A 114 -2.40 9.56 -0.14
CA PHE A 114 -2.06 10.95 0.20
C PHE A 114 -3.14 11.72 0.97
N CYS A 115 -4.41 11.30 0.90
CA CYS A 115 -5.49 11.91 1.68
C CYS A 115 -5.44 11.60 3.19
N THR A 116 -4.61 10.65 3.62
CA THR A 116 -4.44 10.26 5.03
C THR A 116 -3.02 10.47 5.56
N ILE A 117 -2.08 10.86 4.71
CA ILE A 117 -0.72 11.21 5.11
C ILE A 117 -0.74 12.59 5.77
N PRO A 118 -0.19 12.76 6.99
CA PRO A 118 -0.16 14.05 7.68
C PRO A 118 0.59 15.13 6.91
N ASP A 119 1.77 14.81 6.39
CA ASP A 119 2.57 15.68 5.53
C ASP A 119 2.74 15.07 4.12
N PRO A 120 1.83 15.38 3.17
CA PRO A 120 1.91 14.84 1.82
C PRO A 120 3.09 15.39 1.01
N GLU A 121 3.62 16.58 1.34
CA GLU A 121 4.78 17.14 0.65
C GLU A 121 6.07 16.42 1.05
N ALA A 122 6.23 16.12 2.35
CA ALA A 122 7.33 15.29 2.82
C ALA A 122 7.31 13.91 2.16
N ALA A 123 6.15 13.26 2.11
CA ALA A 123 6.01 11.95 1.45
C ALA A 123 6.19 11.97 -0.07
N LEU A 124 6.03 13.12 -0.74
CA LEU A 124 6.30 13.26 -2.17
C LEU A 124 7.79 13.48 -2.46
N THR A 125 8.53 14.03 -1.49
CA THR A 125 9.95 14.35 -1.62
C THR A 125 10.85 13.17 -1.22
N GLU A 126 10.34 12.27 -0.40
CA GLU A 126 10.94 10.98 -0.02
C GLU A 126 10.93 9.97 -1.18
#